data_AF-A0A662L209-F1
#
_entry.id   AF-A0A662L209-F1
#
_cell.length_a   1.000
_cell.length_b   1.000
_cell.length_c   1.000
_cell.angle_alpha   90.00
_cell.angle_beta   90.00
_cell.angle_gamma   90.00
#
_symmetry.space_group_name_H-M   'P 1'
#
loop_
_entity.id
_entity.type
_entity.pdbx_description
1 polymer ?
#
loop_
_entity_poly.entity_id
_entity_poly.type
_entity_poly.pdbx_seq_one_letter_code
_entity_poly.pdbx_strand_id
1 'polypeptide(L)' 'PTIINSDPYGEGWIAVIEMENEDEVKDLMRADDYRKLIEEGD' A
#
# COMPACT_ATOMS: atom_id res chain seq x y z
N PRO A 1 4.42 -12.19 13.62
CA PRO A 1 4.60 -11.73 12.21
C PRO A 1 3.85 -12.58 11.16
N THR A 2 2.85 -13.38 11.53
CA THR A 2 2.12 -14.27 10.61
C THR A 2 0.87 -13.62 10.02
N ILE A 3 0.21 -12.74 10.78
CA ILE A 3 -1.05 -12.11 10.39
C ILE A 3 -0.90 -11.32 9.09
N ILE A 4 0.20 -10.57 8.92
CA ILE A 4 0.47 -9.82 7.67
C ILE A 4 0.51 -10.73 6.42
N ASN A 5 0.92 -11.99 6.56
CA ASN A 5 0.96 -12.92 5.42
C ASN A 5 -0.42 -13.50 5.07
N SER A 6 -1.35 -13.54 6.03
CA SER A 6 -2.68 -14.14 5.87
C SER A 6 -3.80 -13.12 5.69
N ASP A 7 -3.66 -11.93 6.28
CA ASP A 7 -4.59 -10.82 6.20
C ASP A 7 -3.84 -9.46 6.17
N PRO A 8 -3.15 -9.15 5.05
CA PRO A 8 -2.32 -7.94 4.92
C PRO A 8 -3.12 -6.63 4.93
N TYR A 9 -4.41 -6.68 4.59
CA TYR A 9 -5.26 -5.48 4.46
C TYR A 9 -6.33 -5.35 5.56
N GLY A 10 -6.51 -6.37 6.40
CA GLY A 10 -7.37 -6.33 7.59
C GLY A 10 -6.56 -6.19 8.88
N GLU A 11 -6.44 -7.28 9.65
CA GLU A 11 -5.77 -7.26 10.96
C GLU A 11 -4.25 -7.04 10.87
N GLY A 12 -3.65 -7.20 9.69
CA GLY A 12 -2.21 -7.06 9.45
C GLY A 12 -1.66 -5.63 9.37
N TRP A 13 -2.43 -4.60 9.76
CA TRP A 13 -1.98 -3.20 9.72
C TRP A 13 -0.73 -2.96 10.59
N ILE A 14 0.15 -2.08 10.14
CA ILE A 14 1.44 -1.81 10.80
C ILE A 14 1.37 -0.56 11.68
N ALA A 15 0.78 0.52 11.15
CA ALA A 15 0.62 1.79 11.86
C ALA A 15 -0.64 2.52 11.39
N VAL A 16 -1.18 3.37 12.27
CA VAL A 16 -2.16 4.40 11.93
C VAL A 16 -1.48 5.73 12.23
N ILE A 17 -1.46 6.63 11.24
CA ILE A 17 -0.77 7.91 11.32
C ILE A 17 -1.72 9.05 10.94
N GLU A 18 -1.45 10.25 11.45
CA GLU A 18 -2.10 11.48 11.01
C GLU A 18 -1.34 12.05 9.81
N MET A 19 -2.06 12.46 8.78
CA MET A 19 -1.46 13.05 7.58
C MET A 19 -1.19 14.54 7.80
N GLU A 20 0.03 14.98 7.57
CA GLU A 20 0.38 16.41 7.61
C GLU A 20 -0.14 17.15 6.36
N ASN A 21 -0.21 16.47 5.22
CA ASN A 21 -0.72 17.00 3.95
C ASN A 21 -1.45 15.93 3.13
N GLU A 22 -2.74 16.13 2.84
CA GLU A 22 -3.55 15.18 2.08
C GLU A 22 -3.14 15.07 0.60
N ASP A 23 -2.50 16.11 0.04
CA ASP A 23 -2.12 16.12 -1.37
C ASP A 23 -1.03 15.10 -1.72
N GLU A 24 -0.25 14.63 -0.74
CA GLU A 24 0.79 13.61 -0.92
C GLU A 24 0.24 12.29 -1.49
N VAL A 25 -1.06 12.01 -1.27
CA VAL A 25 -1.75 10.83 -1.85
C VAL A 25 -1.76 10.88 -3.37
N LYS A 26 -1.69 12.08 -3.98
CA LYS A 26 -1.69 12.24 -5.44
C LYS A 26 -0.40 11.77 -6.09
N ASP A 27 0.69 11.74 -5.34
CA ASP A 27 2.01 11.32 -5.82
C ASP A 27 2.21 9.80 -5.72
N LEU A 28 1.29 9.08 -5.06
CA LEU A 28 1.30 7.63 -4.93
C LEU A 28 0.73 6.94 -6.18
N MET A 29 1.21 5.74 -6.46
CA MET A 29 0.73 4.92 -7.58
C MET A 29 -0.72 4.49 -7.38
N ARG A 30 -1.50 4.47 -8.47
CA ARG A 30 -2.81 3.82 -8.49
C ARG A 30 -2.63 2.30 -8.52
N ALA A 31 -3.66 1.57 -8.08
CA ALA A 31 -3.63 0.11 -8.02
C ALA A 31 -3.28 -0.54 -9.37
N ASP A 32 -3.80 -0.01 -10.48
CA ASP A 32 -3.52 -0.55 -11.82
C ASP A 32 -2.11 -0.24 -12.29
N ASP A 33 -1.57 0.93 -11.94
CA ASP A 33 -0.18 1.29 -12.27
C ASP A 33 0.80 0.43 -11.48
N TYR A 34 0.49 0.16 -10.20
CA TYR A 34 1.29 -0.74 -9.39
C TYR A 34 1.23 -2.20 -9.89
N ARG A 35 0.05 -2.66 -10.36
CA ARG A 35 -0.09 -3.99 -10.98
C ARG A 35 0.80 -4.11 -12.22
N LYS A 36 0.78 -3.10 -13.10
CA LYS A 36 1.64 -3.07 -14.29
C LYS A 36 3.12 -3.14 -13.92
N LEU A 37 3.56 -2.37 -12.92
CA LEU A 37 4.95 -2.39 -12.45
C LEU A 37 5.40 -3.81 -12.05
N ILE A 38 4.55 -4.55 -11.32
CA ILE A 38 4.86 -5.93 -10.92
C ILE A 38 4.88 -6.87 -12.13
N GLU A 39 3.93 -6.72 -13.05
CA GLU A 39 3.79 -7.57 -14.25
C GLU A 39 4.91 -7.34 -15.28
N GLU A 40 5.43 -6.11 -15.36
CA GLU A 40 6.54 -5.74 -16.25
C GLU A 40 7.88 -6.36 -15.84
N GLY A 41 7.98 -6.89 -14.62
CA GLY A 41 9.08 -7.72 -14.14
C GLY A 41 10.40 -6.96 -14.01
N ASP A 42 10.80 -6.65 -12.78
CA ASP A 42 12.22 -6.50 -12.46
C ASP A 42 12.97 -7.84 -12.70
#